data_AF-A0A0J1ACM9-F1
#
_entry.id   AF-A0A0J1ACM9-F1
#
_cell.length_a   1.000
_cell.length_b   1.000
_cell.length_c   1.000
_cell.angle_alpha   90.00
_cell.angle_beta   90.00
_cell.angle_gamma   90.00
#
_symmetry.space_group_name_H-M   'P 1'
#
loop_
_entity.id
_entity.type
_entity.pdbx_description
1 polymer ?
#
loop_
_entity_poly.entity_id
_entity_poly.type
_entity_poly.pdbx_seq_one_letter_code
_entity_poly.pdbx_strand_id
1 'polypeptide(L)' 'MTGQIVIHAEAVDAQGNVDVADADVTLTIDTTPQDLITAITVPEDLNGDGILNADELGTDGSFNAQVALGPDALDGTV' A
#
# COMPACT_ATOMS: atom_id res chain seq x y z
N MET A 1 3.37 10.81 -0.44
CA MET A 1 3.13 12.25 -0.19
C MET A 1 1.65 12.50 -0.40
N THR A 2 1.01 13.23 0.49
CA THR A 2 -0.38 13.66 0.31
C THR A 2 -0.38 15.08 -0.26
N GLY A 3 -1.10 15.29 -1.35
CA GLY A 3 -1.32 16.58 -1.97
C GLY A 3 -2.80 16.98 -1.95
N GLN A 4 -3.06 18.28 -1.82
CA GLN A 4 -4.39 18.84 -1.99
C GLN A 4 -4.47 19.53 -3.35
N ILE A 5 -5.51 19.23 -4.10
CA ILE A 5 -5.85 19.92 -5.34
C ILE A 5 -7.22 20.56 -5.15
N VAL A 6 -7.29 21.86 -5.40
CA VAL A 6 -8.57 22.60 -5.46
C VAL A 6 -8.89 22.82 -6.92
N ILE A 7 -10.08 22.38 -7.33
CA ILE A 7 -10.59 22.59 -8.68
C ILE A 7 -11.70 23.63 -8.60
N HIS A 8 -11.49 24.72 -9.33
CA HIS A 8 -12.46 25.78 -9.53
C HIS A 8 -12.89 25.75 -11.00
N ALA A 9 -14.20 25.75 -11.25
CA ALA A 9 -14.75 25.70 -12.59
C ALA A 9 -15.96 26.64 -12.70
N GLU A 10 -15.94 27.51 -13.71
CA GLU A 10 -17.05 28.40 -14.05
C GLU A 10 -17.52 28.11 -15.48
N ALA A 11 -18.83 28.13 -15.69
CA ALA A 11 -19.40 28.10 -17.04
C ALA A 11 -19.60 29.52 -17.56
N VAL A 12 -19.30 29.75 -18.85
CA VAL A 12 -19.57 31.02 -19.54
C VAL A 12 -20.37 30.73 -20.81
N ASP A 13 -21.48 31.42 -21.01
CA ASP A 13 -22.30 31.26 -22.22
C ASP A 13 -21.79 32.10 -23.41
N ALA A 14 -22.42 31.95 -24.58
CA ALA A 14 -22.03 32.66 -25.79
C ALA A 14 -22.30 34.19 -25.76
N GLN A 15 -23.07 34.68 -24.77
CA GLN A 15 -23.31 36.10 -24.53
C GLN A 15 -22.34 36.68 -23.49
N GLY A 16 -21.54 35.84 -22.83
CA GLY A 16 -20.57 36.22 -21.80
C GLY A 16 -21.13 36.19 -20.38
N ASN A 17 -22.30 35.59 -20.14
CA ASN A 17 -22.80 35.42 -18.77
C ASN A 17 -22.03 34.30 -18.07
N VAL A 18 -21.57 34.56 -16.85
CA VAL A 18 -20.84 33.60 -16.00
C VAL A 18 -21.81 32.90 -15.06
N ASP A 19 -21.55 31.64 -14.76
CA ASP A 19 -22.28 30.89 -13.73
C ASP A 19 -22.27 31.65 -12.38
N VAL A 20 -23.38 31.57 -11.66
CA VAL A 20 -23.57 32.23 -10.36
C VAL A 20 -23.26 31.26 -9.22
N ALA A 21 -23.31 29.94 -9.47
CA ALA A 21 -22.93 28.94 -8.50
C ALA A 21 -21.40 28.80 -8.48
N ASP A 22 -20.77 29.43 -7.50
CA ASP A 22 -19.33 29.33 -7.25
C ASP A 22 -19.09 28.36 -6.08
N ALA A 23 -18.57 27.18 -6.40
CA ALA A 23 -18.18 26.19 -5.41
C ALA A 23 -16.92 25.45 -5.86
N ASP A 24 -15.93 25.44 -4.96
CA ASP A 24 -14.70 24.69 -5.16
C ASP A 24 -14.88 23.21 -4.80
N VAL A 25 -14.22 22.34 -5.58
CA VAL A 25 -14.06 20.92 -5.23
C VAL A 25 -12.65 20.70 -4.72
N THR A 26 -12.54 20.19 -3.49
CA THR A 26 -11.26 19.80 -2.90
C THR A 26 -11.03 18.30 -3.08
N LEU A 27 -9.90 17.94 -3.66
CA LEU A 27 -9.44 16.57 -3.82
C LEU A 27 -8.15 16.33 -3.04
N THR A 28 -8.16 15.28 -2.23
CA THR A 28 -6.96 14.76 -1.58
C THR A 28 -6.40 13.63 -2.42
N ILE A 29 -5.17 13.79 -2.90
CA ILE A 29 -4.42 12.75 -3.59
C ILE A 29 -3.36 12.21 -2.64
N ASP A 30 -3.49 10.94 -2.27
CA ASP A 30 -2.46 10.25 -1.51
C ASP A 30 -1.66 9.31 -2.43
N THR A 31 -0.37 9.60 -2.58
CA THR A 31 0.59 8.74 -3.31
C THR A 31 1.69 8.22 -2.39
N THR A 32 1.46 8.25 -1.08
CA THR A 32 2.41 7.72 -0.11
C THR A 32 2.57 6.21 -0.33
N PRO A 33 3.79 5.72 -0.64
CA PRO A 33 4.02 4.28 -0.71
C PRO A 33 3.72 3.66 0.65
N GLN A 34 3.06 2.51 0.64
CA GLN A 34 2.72 1.77 1.85
C GLN A 34 3.82 0.76 2.17
N ASP A 35 4.24 0.70 3.42
CA ASP A 35 5.14 -0.31 3.97
C ASP A 35 4.33 -1.48 4.54
N LEU A 36 3.97 -2.42 3.65
CA LEU A 36 3.04 -3.52 3.97
C LEU A 36 3.73 -4.80 4.43
N ILE A 37 4.98 -5.02 4.01
CA ILE A 37 5.74 -6.24 4.29
C ILE A 37 7.17 -5.90 4.67
N THR A 38 7.73 -6.68 5.59
CA THR A 38 9.11 -6.54 6.01
C THR A 38 9.89 -7.81 5.70
N ALA A 39 10.47 -8.45 6.71
CA ALA A 39 11.29 -9.63 6.52
C ALA A 39 10.48 -10.80 5.95
N ILE A 40 11.09 -11.50 5.00
CA ILE A 40 10.67 -12.84 4.60
C ILE A 40 11.67 -13.80 5.21
N THR A 41 11.18 -14.73 6.02
CA THR A 41 12.02 -15.70 6.72
C THR A 41 11.56 -17.11 6.44
N VAL A 42 12.51 -18.03 6.52
CA VAL A 42 12.25 -19.46 6.57
C VAL A 42 12.67 -19.90 7.96
N PRO A 43 11.73 -20.08 8.91
CA PRO A 43 12.07 -20.37 10.30
C PRO A 43 12.77 -21.72 10.47
N GLU A 44 12.69 -22.60 9.47
CA GLU A 44 13.42 -23.87 9.43
C GLU A 44 14.93 -23.70 9.17
N ASP A 45 15.42 -22.55 8.69
CA ASP A 45 16.86 -22.23 8.65
C ASP A 45 17.34 -21.90 10.09
N LEU A 46 17.58 -22.96 10.86
CA LEU A 46 17.88 -22.85 12.29
C LEU A 46 19.23 -22.19 12.55
N ASN A 47 20.17 -22.29 11.61
CA ASN A 47 21.52 -21.79 11.77
C ASN A 47 21.73 -20.39 11.16
N GLY A 48 20.84 -19.96 10.25
CA GLY A 48 20.80 -18.61 9.68
C GLY A 48 21.83 -18.34 8.60
N ASP A 49 22.32 -19.37 7.91
CA ASP A 49 23.29 -19.23 6.81
C ASP A 49 22.63 -19.03 5.44
N GLY A 50 21.30 -19.09 5.37
CA GLY A 50 20.51 -18.90 4.17
C GLY A 50 20.41 -20.15 3.27
N ILE A 51 20.81 -21.32 3.76
CA ILE A 51 20.74 -22.60 3.04
C ILE A 51 20.05 -23.64 3.92
N LEU A 52 18.93 -24.20 3.45
CA LEU A 52 18.31 -25.35 4.11
C LEU A 52 19.08 -26.64 3.81
N ASN A 53 19.46 -27.35 4.87
CA ASN A 53 19.98 -28.71 4.79
C ASN A 53 18.92 -29.77 5.15
N ALA A 54 19.29 -31.05 5.08
CA ALA A 54 18.37 -32.17 5.32
C ALA A 54 17.88 -32.27 6.77
N ASP A 55 18.69 -31.82 7.73
CA ASP A 55 18.31 -31.82 9.14
C ASP A 55 17.32 -30.67 9.43
N GLU A 56 17.48 -29.54 8.76
CA GLU A 56 16.60 -28.35 8.86
C GLU A 56 15.27 -28.51 8.13
N LEU A 57 15.26 -29.12 6.95
CA LEU A 57 14.05 -29.38 6.18
C LEU A 57 13.17 -30.49 6.81
N GLY A 58 13.76 -31.37 7.61
CA GLY A 58 13.04 -32.50 8.20
C GLY A 58 12.57 -33.53 7.17
N THR A 59 11.60 -34.36 7.55
CA THR A 59 11.17 -35.53 6.77
C THR A 59 9.95 -35.33 5.88
N ASP A 60 9.23 -34.22 6.05
CA ASP A 60 8.02 -33.93 5.27
C ASP A 60 8.31 -33.22 3.93
N GLY A 61 9.58 -32.83 3.72
CA GLY A 61 10.07 -32.24 2.47
C GLY A 61 9.47 -30.87 2.16
N SER A 62 8.95 -30.18 3.18
CA SER A 62 8.29 -28.88 3.04
C SER A 62 8.93 -27.86 3.99
N PHE A 63 8.77 -26.57 3.68
CA PHE A 63 9.24 -25.50 4.56
C PHE A 63 8.16 -24.42 4.67
N ASN A 64 8.23 -23.63 5.73
CA ASN A 64 7.34 -22.50 5.91
C ASN A 64 8.01 -21.23 5.37
N ALA A 65 7.24 -20.41 4.65
CA ALA A 65 7.62 -19.04 4.39
C ALA A 65 6.83 -18.14 5.34
N GLN A 66 7.54 -17.38 6.17
CA GLN A 66 6.94 -16.35 7.00
C GLN A 66 7.18 -14.99 6.35
N VAL A 67 6.13 -14.21 6.24
CA VAL A 67 6.19 -12.82 5.79
C VAL A 67 5.76 -11.95 6.96
N ALA A 68 6.69 -11.15 7.48
CA ALA A 68 6.37 -10.20 8.53
C ALA A 68 5.62 -9.00 7.95
N LEU A 69 4.60 -8.54 8.67
CA LEU A 69 3.83 -7.37 8.30
C LEU A 69 4.63 -6.09 8.53
N GLY A 70 4.45 -5.12 7.64
CA GLY A 70 4.94 -3.77 7.80
C GLY A 70 3.99 -2.92 8.64
N PRO A 71 4.44 -1.73 9.08
CA PRO A 71 3.66 -0.84 9.95
C PRO A 71 2.35 -0.35 9.33
N ASP A 72 2.24 -0.36 7.99
CA ASP A 72 1.03 0.07 7.28
C ASP A 72 0.08 -1.10 6.98
N ALA A 73 0.43 -2.32 7.39
CA ALA A 73 -0.46 -3.46 7.27
C ALA A 73 -1.66 -3.31 8.23
N LEU A 74 -2.86 -3.57 7.69
CA LEU A 74 -4.12 -3.49 8.42
C LEU A 74 -4.89 -4.80 8.26
N ASP A 75 -5.60 -5.20 9.30
CA ASP A 75 -6.48 -6.37 9.24
C ASP A 75 -7.64 -6.11 8.27
N GLY A 76 -7.80 -7.01 7.30
CA GLY A 76 -8.95 -7.01 6.40
C GLY A 76 -10.22 -7.52 7.11
N THR A 77 -11.37 -6.96 6.76
CA THR A 77 -12.68 -7.53 7.13
C THR A 77 -13.11 -8.55 6.08
N VAL A 78 -13.63 -9.71 6.51
CA VAL A 78 -14.16 -10.78 5.63
C VAL A 78 -15.66 -10.67 5.41
#